data_AF-W1XWR0-F1
#
_entry.id   AF-W1XWR0-F1
#
_cell.length_a   1.000
_cell.length_b   1.000
_cell.length_c   1.000
_cell.angle_alpha   90.00
_cell.angle_beta   90.00
_cell.angle_gamma   90.00
#
_symmetry.space_group_name_H-M   'P 1'
#
loop_
_entity.id
_entity.type
_entity.pdbx_description
1 polymer ?
#
loop_
_entity_poly.entity_id
_entity_poly.type
_entity_poly.pdbx_seq_one_letter_code
_entity_poly.pdbx_strand_id
1 'polypeptide(L)' 'AKISQKGGRNNTGKMTVRHQGGGHKRQYRIIDFKRTKDNIPAKVATIEYDPNRSSRIALLNYADGEKRYILAP' A
#
# COMPACT_ATOMS: atom_id res chain seq x y z
N ALA A 1 2.93 7.04 4.24
CA ALA A 1 4.25 7.68 4.01
C ALA A 1 4.29 8.36 2.64
N LYS A 2 4.94 9.53 2.48
CA LYS A 2 5.05 10.21 1.17
C LYS A 2 5.97 9.40 0.24
N ILE A 3 5.49 9.02 -0.94
CA ILE A 3 6.33 8.40 -1.97
C ILE A 3 6.90 9.49 -2.87
N SER A 4 8.22 9.45 -3.11
CA SER A 4 8.85 10.22 -4.18
C SER A 4 8.89 9.39 -5.46
N GLN A 5 8.52 9.97 -6.58
CA GLN A 5 8.55 9.30 -7.88
C GLN A 5 9.97 9.30 -8.44
N LYS A 6 10.45 8.15 -8.91
CA LYS A 6 11.80 7.99 -9.47
C LYS A 6 11.90 8.41 -10.94
N GLY A 7 10.77 8.52 -11.66
CA GLY A 7 10.74 8.89 -13.08
C GLY A 7 11.55 7.95 -13.99
N GLY A 8 11.53 6.64 -13.71
CA GLY A 8 12.26 5.64 -14.50
C GLY A 8 13.78 5.67 -14.36
N ARG A 9 14.33 6.43 -13.40
CA ARG A 9 15.77 6.58 -13.15
C ARG A 9 16.25 5.76 -11.95
N ASN A 10 17.51 5.34 -12.01
CA ASN A 10 18.20 4.64 -10.91
C ASN A 10 18.99 5.62 -10.02
N ASN A 11 19.80 5.08 -9.09
CA ASN A 11 20.61 5.85 -8.15
C ASN A 11 21.73 6.70 -8.81
N THR A 12 22.18 6.37 -10.02
CA THR A 12 23.17 7.17 -10.78
C THR A 12 22.51 8.19 -11.72
N GLY A 13 21.18 8.31 -11.68
CA GLY A 13 20.41 9.24 -12.51
C GLY A 13 20.19 8.78 -13.94
N LYS A 14 20.72 7.61 -14.34
CA LYS A 14 20.50 7.03 -15.67
C LYS A 14 19.06 6.54 -15.79
N MET A 15 18.43 6.78 -16.94
CA MET A 15 17.12 6.20 -17.26
C MET A 15 17.31 4.70 -17.52
N THR A 16 16.74 3.87 -16.66
CA THR A 16 16.79 2.41 -16.79
C THR A 16 15.45 1.83 -17.26
N VAL A 17 14.35 2.58 -17.07
CA VAL A 17 13.00 2.19 -17.50
C VAL A 17 12.37 3.32 -18.29
N ARG A 18 11.86 3.00 -19.50
CA ARG A 18 11.12 3.95 -20.35
C ARG A 18 9.66 4.06 -19.93
N HIS A 19 8.97 5.10 -20.41
CA HIS A 19 7.53 5.35 -20.18
C HIS A 19 7.13 5.52 -18.70
N GLN A 20 8.05 5.94 -17.84
CA GLN A 20 7.78 6.26 -16.44
C GLN A 20 8.20 7.69 -16.13
N GLY A 21 7.25 8.57 -15.84
CA GLY A 21 7.50 9.97 -15.50
C GLY A 21 6.20 10.74 -15.24
N GLY A 22 6.27 11.78 -14.41
CA GLY A 22 5.09 12.60 -14.08
C GLY A 22 4.09 11.91 -13.15
N GLY A 23 2.80 12.22 -13.31
CA GLY A 23 1.70 11.63 -12.53
C GLY A 23 1.43 12.29 -11.18
N HIS A 24 0.22 12.05 -10.64
CA HIS A 24 -0.21 12.63 -9.37
C HIS A 24 0.61 12.09 -8.18
N LYS A 25 0.84 12.93 -7.18
CA LYS A 25 1.56 12.55 -5.96
C LYS A 25 0.73 11.54 -5.16
N ARG A 26 1.39 10.48 -4.69
CA ARG A 26 0.74 9.38 -3.96
C ARG A 26 1.35 9.21 -2.58
N GLN A 27 0.52 8.75 -1.64
CA GLN A 27 0.97 8.33 -0.33
C GLN A 27 0.94 6.81 -0.25
N TYR A 28 2.00 6.21 0.28
CA TYR A 28 2.06 4.79 0.56
C TYR A 28 1.18 4.43 1.75
N ARG A 29 0.34 3.42 1.55
CA ARG A 29 -0.41 2.73 2.60
C ARG A 29 0.38 1.49 3.01
N ILE A 30 0.58 1.28 4.30
CA ILE A 30 1.29 0.11 4.83
C ILE A 30 0.29 -1.04 4.93
N ILE A 31 0.55 -2.13 4.21
CA ILE A 31 -0.29 -3.32 4.17
C ILE A 31 0.42 -4.44 4.88
N ASP A 32 -0.35 -5.18 5.65
CA ASP A 32 0.09 -6.43 6.25
C ASP A 32 -0.04 -7.57 5.23
N PHE A 33 0.98 -7.72 4.40
CA PHE A 33 1.05 -8.85 3.45
C PHE A 33 1.39 -10.17 4.14
N LYS A 34 2.08 -10.13 5.28
CA LYS A 34 2.50 -11.34 6.01
C LYS A 34 1.39 -11.93 6.86
N ARG A 35 0.43 -11.10 7.31
CA ARG A 35 -0.69 -11.47 8.16
C ARG A 35 -0.24 -12.27 9.39
N THR A 36 0.77 -11.76 10.09
CA THR A 36 1.43 -12.49 11.20
C THR A 36 0.60 -12.60 12.47
N LYS A 37 -0.58 -11.97 12.52
CA LYS A 37 -1.45 -11.98 13.70
C LYS A 37 -2.38 -13.18 13.66
N ASP A 38 -1.80 -14.34 13.92
CA ASP A 38 -2.54 -15.59 14.00
C ASP A 38 -3.42 -15.61 15.26
N ASN A 39 -4.58 -16.24 15.14
CA ASN A 39 -5.55 -16.45 16.24
C ASN A 39 -6.16 -15.19 16.87
N ILE A 40 -5.88 -13.99 16.34
CA ILE A 40 -6.54 -12.75 16.78
C ILE A 40 -7.67 -12.42 15.80
N PRO A 41 -8.94 -12.46 16.23
CA PRO A 41 -10.05 -12.12 15.35
C PRO A 41 -9.99 -10.64 14.98
N ALA A 42 -10.34 -10.36 13.73
CA ALA A 42 -10.44 -9.02 13.19
C ALA A 42 -11.74 -8.84 12.45
N LYS A 43 -12.28 -7.61 12.50
CA LYS A 43 -13.46 -7.21 11.74
C LYS A 43 -13.06 -6.20 10.67
N VAL A 44 -13.62 -6.36 9.48
CA VAL A 44 -13.47 -5.37 8.40
C VAL A 44 -14.28 -4.12 8.77
N ALA A 45 -13.60 -2.98 8.84
CA ALA A 45 -14.21 -1.69 9.14
C ALA A 45 -14.65 -0.96 7.87
N THR A 46 -13.76 -0.88 6.87
CA THR A 46 -13.98 -0.15 5.61
C THR A 46 -13.25 -0.81 4.45
N ILE A 47 -13.73 -0.57 3.24
CA ILE A 47 -13.04 -0.90 1.99
C ILE A 47 -12.68 0.40 1.28
N GLU A 48 -11.41 0.54 0.91
CA GLU A 48 -10.84 1.78 0.41
C GLU A 48 -10.06 1.58 -0.89
N TYR A 49 -10.01 2.64 -1.69
CA TYR A 49 -9.14 2.71 -2.86
C TYR A 49 -7.69 3.02 -2.47
N ASP A 50 -6.71 2.32 -3.06
CA ASP A 50 -5.28 2.58 -2.89
C ASP A 50 -4.63 2.99 -4.23
N PRO A 51 -4.13 4.24 -4.37
CA PRO A 51 -3.54 4.71 -5.63
C PRO A 51 -2.20 4.05 -6.00
N ASN A 52 -1.67 3.18 -5.14
CA ASN A 52 -0.41 2.46 -5.39
C ASN A 52 -0.61 1.06 -5.96
N ARG A 53 -1.86 0.61 -6.17
CA ARG A 53 -2.17 -0.69 -6.79
C ARG A 53 -3.54 -0.68 -7.46
N SER A 54 -3.86 -1.76 -8.17
CA SER A 54 -5.16 -1.94 -8.83
C SER A 54 -6.26 -2.40 -7.85
N SER A 55 -5.94 -3.29 -6.92
CA SER A 55 -6.91 -3.84 -5.97
C SER A 55 -7.27 -2.86 -4.86
N ARG A 56 -8.52 -2.94 -4.39
CA ARG A 56 -8.96 -2.23 -3.18
C ARG A 56 -8.32 -2.86 -1.94
N ILE A 57 -8.26 -2.09 -0.86
CA ILE A 57 -7.79 -2.58 0.44
C ILE A 57 -8.90 -2.52 1.47
N ALA A 58 -8.83 -3.42 2.45
CA ALA A 58 -9.73 -3.45 3.59
C ALA A 58 -8.99 -3.01 4.85
N LEU A 59 -9.60 -2.12 5.63
CA LEU A 59 -9.13 -1.76 6.98
C LEU A 59 -9.67 -2.78 7.97
N LEU A 60 -8.79 -3.45 8.68
CA LEU A 60 -9.13 -4.39 9.75
C LEU A 60 -8.94 -3.73 11.11
N ASN A 61 -9.95 -3.90 11.96
CA ASN A 61 -9.84 -3.65 13.39
C ASN A 61 -9.68 -5.00 14.10
N TYR A 62 -8.51 -5.24 14.69
CA TYR A 62 -8.26 -6.42 15.51
C TYR A 62 -8.88 -6.27 16.91
N ALA A 63 -9.17 -7.39 17.55
CA ALA A 63 -9.68 -7.41 18.92
C ALA A 63 -8.71 -6.80 19.95
N ASP A 64 -7.42 -6.79 19.67
CA ASP A 64 -6.38 -6.15 20.49
C ASP A 64 -6.26 -4.63 20.27
N GLY A 65 -7.11 -4.05 19.42
CA GLY A 65 -7.16 -2.62 19.13
C GLY A 65 -6.24 -2.16 17.99
N GLU A 66 -5.36 -3.02 17.47
CA GLU A 66 -4.52 -2.65 16.33
C GLU A 66 -5.34 -2.57 15.04
N LYS A 67 -4.95 -1.63 14.17
CA LYS A 67 -5.53 -1.48 12.84
C LYS A 67 -4.52 -1.80 11.76
N ARG A 68 -4.90 -2.64 10.80
CA ARG A 68 -4.04 -2.99 9.66
C ARG A 68 -4.83 -2.97 8.36
N TYR A 69 -4.14 -2.69 7.26
CA TYR A 69 -4.71 -2.88 5.94
C TYR A 69 -4.34 -4.25 5.39
N ILE A 70 -5.30 -4.89 4.71
CA ILE A 70 -5.09 -6.07 3.88
C ILE A 70 -5.59 -5.80 2.46
N LEU A 71 -5.22 -6.66 1.51
CA LEU A 71 -5.89 -6.70 0.21
C LEU A 71 -7.35 -7.14 0.39
N ALA A 72 -8.29 -6.40 -0.20
CA ALA A 72 -9.68 -6.82 -0.27
C ALA A 72 -9.79 -7.99 -1.26
N PRO A 73 -10.30 -9.16 -0.83
CA PRO A 73 -10.52 -10.31 -1.70
C PRO A 73 -11.68 -10.11 -2.68
#